data_AF-B1JFR0-F1
#
_entry.id   AF-B1JFR0-F1
#
_cell.length_a   1.000
_cell.length_b   1.000
_cell.length_c   1.000
_cell.angle_alpha   90.00
_cell.angle_beta   90.00
_cell.angle_gamma   90.00
#
_symmetry.space_group_name_H-M   'P 1'
#
loop_
_entity.id
_entity.type
_entity.pdbx_description
1 polymer ?
#
loop_
_entity_poly.entity_id
_entity_poly.type
_entity_poly.pdbx_seq_one_letter_code
_entity_poly.pdbx_strand_id
1 'polypeptide(L)' 'MAEATYKNQAWSSLMKIVYLVIAAVLSFSSVTAFAHSGGTDSKGCHTNHKTGERHCH' A
#
# COMPACT_ATOMS: atom_id res chain seq x y z
N MET A 1 5.05 44.62 -8.88
CA MET A 1 3.92 43.70 -8.53
C MET A 1 3.92 42.40 -9.35
N ALA A 2 4.47 42.37 -10.56
CA ALA A 2 4.52 41.17 -11.42
C ALA A 2 5.52 40.07 -10.97
N GLU A 3 6.59 40.43 -10.27
CA GLU A 3 7.63 39.47 -9.85
C GLU A 3 7.16 38.54 -8.73
N ALA A 4 6.36 39.08 -7.77
CA ALA A 4 5.78 38.30 -6.69
C ALA A 4 4.72 37.31 -7.21
N THR A 5 3.92 37.71 -8.20
CA THR A 5 2.92 36.82 -8.81
C THR A 5 3.55 35.71 -9.66
N TYR A 6 4.64 35.99 -10.39
CA TYR A 6 5.40 34.95 -11.12
C TYR A 6 5.96 33.88 -10.18
N LYS A 7 6.58 34.29 -9.07
CA LYS A 7 7.16 33.38 -8.08
C LYS A 7 6.09 32.54 -7.38
N ASN A 8 4.92 33.11 -7.06
CA ASN A 8 3.79 32.41 -6.48
C ASN A 8 3.13 31.42 -7.46
N GLN A 9 3.05 31.78 -8.74
CA GLN A 9 2.54 30.91 -9.81
C GLN A 9 3.50 29.73 -10.08
N ALA A 10 4.80 29.96 -10.05
CA ALA A 10 5.83 28.93 -10.18
C ALA A 10 5.80 27.96 -8.99
N TRP A 11 5.64 28.47 -7.76
CA TRP A 11 5.50 27.63 -6.57
C TRP A 11 4.20 26.81 -6.61
N SER A 12 3.08 27.40 -7.02
CA SER A 12 1.82 26.68 -7.22
C SER A 12 1.95 25.55 -8.26
N SER A 13 2.64 25.81 -9.37
CA SER A 13 2.87 24.82 -10.42
C SER A 13 3.80 23.70 -9.95
N LEU A 14 4.84 24.03 -9.18
CA LEU A 14 5.73 23.06 -8.56
C LEU A 14 4.98 22.15 -7.57
N MET A 15 4.13 22.71 -6.72
CA MET A 15 3.35 21.93 -5.75
C MET A 15 2.35 20.98 -6.43
N LYS A 16 1.77 21.37 -7.57
CA LYS A 16 0.91 20.49 -8.39
C LYS A 16 1.70 19.30 -8.93
N ILE A 17 2.90 19.52 -9.45
CA ILE A 17 3.76 18.45 -9.96
C ILE A 17 4.14 17.50 -8.81
N VAL A 18 4.51 18.02 -7.65
CA VAL A 18 4.80 17.21 -6.45
C VAL A 18 3.59 16.36 -6.07
N TYR A 19 2.39 16.93 -6.08
CA TYR A 19 1.16 16.18 -5.78
C TYR A 19 0.90 15.04 -6.78
N LEU A 20 1.07 15.31 -8.07
CA LEU A 20 0.90 14.29 -9.12
C LEU A 20 1.94 13.16 -9.02
N VAL A 21 3.19 13.48 -8.68
CA VAL A 21 4.24 12.48 -8.46
C VAL A 21 3.92 11.59 -7.27
N ILE A 22 3.47 12.16 -6.15
CA ILE A 22 3.08 11.40 -4.96
C ILE A 22 1.90 10.47 -5.27
N ALA A 23 0.88 10.97 -5.96
CA ALA A 23 -0.28 10.16 -6.36
C ALA A 23 0.12 8.99 -7.27
N ALA A 24 1.02 9.22 -8.24
CA ALA A 24 1.52 8.17 -9.13
C ALA A 24 2.30 7.09 -8.36
N VAL A 25 3.17 7.46 -7.43
CA VAL A 25 3.93 6.50 -6.60
C VAL A 25 3.00 5.65 -5.73
N LEU A 26 2.00 6.27 -5.09
CA LEU A 26 1.06 5.55 -4.23
C LEU A 26 0.18 4.56 -5.03
N SER A 27 -0.19 4.88 -6.27
CA SER A 27 -1.00 4.01 -7.12
C SER A 27 -0.32 2.67 -7.47
N PHE A 28 1.01 2.61 -7.43
CA PHE A 28 1.77 1.39 -7.75
C PHE A 28 1.96 0.45 -6.55
N SER A 29 1.56 0.86 -5.34
CA SER A 29 1.82 0.10 -4.11
C SER A 29 0.90 -1.12 -3.87
N SER A 30 -0.10 -1.36 -4.73
CA SER A 30 -1.14 -2.38 -4.49
C SER A 30 -0.79 -3.80 -4.99
N VAL A 31 0.45 -4.07 -5.43
CA VAL A 31 0.74 -5.25 -6.27
C VAL A 31 1.02 -6.55 -5.49
N THR A 32 1.27 -6.53 -4.19
CA THR A 32 1.73 -7.75 -3.49
C THR A 32 1.07 -7.97 -2.14
N ALA A 33 -0.18 -8.41 -2.13
CA ALA A 33 -0.75 -9.12 -0.98
C ALA A 33 -0.33 -10.59 -1.08
N PHE A 34 0.80 -10.94 -0.46
CA PHE A 34 1.22 -12.34 -0.38
C PHE A 34 0.27 -13.05 0.59
N ALA A 35 -0.54 -13.96 0.08
CA ALA A 35 -1.37 -14.82 0.93
C ALA A 35 -0.46 -15.84 1.61
N HIS A 36 -0.12 -15.60 2.88
CA HIS A 36 0.54 -16.60 3.72
C HIS A 36 -0.51 -17.64 4.15
N SER A 37 -0.12 -18.91 4.31
CA SER A 37 -1.04 -20.00 4.68
C SER A 37 -1.69 -19.87 6.06
N GLY A 38 -1.41 -18.79 6.81
CA GLY A 38 -2.04 -18.52 8.09
C GLY A 38 -1.78 -19.59 9.17
N GLY A 39 -0.71 -20.38 9.04
CA GLY A 39 -0.42 -21.48 9.98
C GLY A 39 -1.14 -22.79 9.67
N THR A 40 -1.65 -22.93 8.44
CA THR A 40 -2.15 -24.19 7.89
C THR A 40 -1.05 -24.95 7.12
N ASP A 41 -1.17 -26.28 7.11
CA ASP A 41 -0.31 -27.19 6.34
C ASP A 41 -0.57 -27.09 4.82
N SER A 42 0.16 -27.88 4.03
CA SER A 42 0.01 -27.92 2.56
C SER A 42 -1.37 -28.39 2.08
N LYS A 43 -2.24 -28.87 3.00
CA LYS A 43 -3.62 -29.27 2.75
C LYS A 43 -4.63 -28.23 3.26
N GLY A 44 -4.17 -27.08 3.75
CA GLY A 44 -5.05 -26.05 4.30
C GLY A 44 -5.53 -26.34 5.72
N CYS A 45 -4.87 -27.23 6.46
CA CYS A 45 -5.32 -27.62 7.79
C CYS A 45 -4.38 -27.22 8.93
N HIS A 46 -4.95 -26.95 10.10
CA HIS A 46 -4.27 -26.54 11.32
C HIS A 46 -4.69 -27.45 12.48
N THR A 47 -3.71 -27.92 13.27
CA THR A 47 -3.96 -28.70 14.49
C THR A 47 -3.84 -27.80 15.70
N ASN A 48 -4.93 -27.70 16.49
CA ASN A 48 -4.93 -26.96 17.73
C ASN A 48 -4.12 -27.70 18.80
N HIS A 49 -2.99 -27.12 19.23
CA HIS A 49 -2.11 -27.73 20.23
C HIS A 49 -2.73 -27.88 21.64
N LYS A 50 -3.83 -27.17 21.94
CA LYS A 50 -4.51 -27.23 23.24
C LYS A 50 -5.57 -28.32 23.29
N THR A 51 -6.31 -28.52 22.20
CA THR A 51 -7.44 -29.48 22.13
C THR A 51 -7.10 -30.74 21.36
N GLY A 52 -6.05 -30.72 20.53
CA GLY A 52 -5.71 -31.79 19.60
C GLY A 52 -6.60 -31.83 18.35
N GLU A 53 -7.55 -30.91 18.21
CA GLU A 53 -8.48 -30.89 17.08
C GLU A 53 -7.80 -30.40 15.80
N ARG A 54 -8.08 -31.10 14.70
CA ARG A 54 -7.58 -30.75 13.37
C ARG A 54 -8.67 -30.03 12.59
N HIS A 55 -8.44 -28.75 12.33
CA HIS A 55 -9.34 -27.89 11.57
C HIS A 55 -8.80 -27.77 10.14
N CYS A 56 -9.61 -28.00 9.12
CA CYS A 56 -9.25 -27.70 7.73
C CYS A 56 -10.02 -26.48 7.26
N HIS A 57 -9.33 -25.60 6.55
CA HIS A 57 -9.86 -24.36 5.99
C HIS A 57 -10.01 -24.46 4.47
#